data_AF-A0A421BLD9-F1
#
_entry.id   AF-A0A421BLD9-F1
#
_cell.length_a   1.000
_cell.length_b   1.000
_cell.length_c   1.000
_cell.angle_alpha   90.00
_cell.angle_beta   90.00
_cell.angle_gamma   90.00
#
_symmetry.space_group_name_H-M   'P 1'
#
loop_
_entity.id
_entity.type
_entity.pdbx_description
1 polymer ?
#
loop_
_entity_poly.entity_id
_entity_poly.type
_entity_poly.pdbx_seq_one_letter_code
_entity_poly.pdbx_strand_id
1 'polypeptide(L)'
;MTLRITENLAIDLATEEWCCVACGHRLAPARANYKTGCLVAEVPLAEAHPPLVQGAAYSFTPDPDFCRLVEFYCPSCATVLENEYLPPGHPLTHDIELDIDALKAKHGGAA
;
A
#
# COMPACT_ATOMS: atom_id res chain seq x y z
N MET A 1 -20.27 -6.79 3.82
CA MET A 1 -19.54 -8.09 3.69
C MET A 1 -18.14 -7.75 3.24
N THR A 2 -17.13 -8.25 3.96
CA THR A 2 -15.74 -7.88 3.70
C THR A 2 -15.06 -8.89 2.79
N LEU A 3 -14.47 -8.43 1.68
CA LEU A 3 -13.68 -9.23 0.76
C LEU A 3 -12.21 -8.84 0.87
N ARG A 4 -11.35 -9.82 1.09
CA ARG A 4 -9.90 -9.61 1.11
C ARG A 4 -9.38 -9.48 -0.33
N ILE A 5 -8.67 -8.38 -0.61
CA ILE A 5 -8.15 -8.04 -1.94
C ILE A 5 -6.64 -8.32 -2.03
N THR A 6 -5.89 -7.97 -0.98
CA THR A 6 -4.46 -8.31 -0.84
C THR A 6 -4.21 -9.03 0.49
N GLU A 7 -2.96 -9.23 0.89
CA GLU A 7 -2.64 -9.77 2.21
C GLU A 7 -3.25 -8.92 3.34
N ASN A 8 -3.04 -7.60 3.28
CA ASN A 8 -3.36 -6.68 4.37
C ASN A 8 -4.51 -5.70 4.05
N LEU A 9 -5.04 -5.73 2.82
CA LEU A 9 -6.12 -4.84 2.36
C LEU A 9 -7.39 -5.63 2.00
N ALA A 10 -8.52 -5.15 2.48
CA ALA A 10 -9.85 -5.67 2.18
C ALA A 10 -10.82 -4.56 1.81
N ILE A 11 -11.94 -4.91 1.17
CA ILE A 11 -13.05 -4.00 0.89
C ILE A 11 -14.29 -4.46 1.65
N ASP A 12 -14.96 -3.57 2.38
CA ASP A 12 -16.32 -3.81 2.83
C ASP A 12 -17.31 -3.37 1.75
N LEU A 13 -17.95 -4.33 1.09
CA LEU A 13 -18.90 -4.06 0.00
C LEU A 13 -20.21 -3.41 0.46
N ALA A 14 -20.52 -3.44 1.76
CA ALA A 14 -21.73 -2.79 2.28
C ALA A 14 -21.52 -1.28 2.44
N THR A 15 -20.33 -0.89 2.91
CA THR A 15 -19.97 0.52 3.15
C THR A 15 -19.14 1.14 2.02
N GLU A 16 -18.69 0.32 1.07
CA GLU A 16 -17.78 0.69 -0.03
C GLU A 16 -16.49 1.32 0.47
N GLU A 17 -15.83 0.67 1.43
CA GLU A 17 -14.61 1.18 2.04
C GLU A 17 -13.46 0.18 2.00
N TRP A 18 -12.25 0.72 1.79
CA TRP A 18 -11.01 0.03 2.04
C TRP A 18 -10.79 -0.14 3.55
N CYS A 19 -10.44 -1.35 3.97
CA CYS A 19 -10.22 -1.72 5.35
C CYS A 19 -8.89 -2.47 5.51
N CYS A 20 -8.18 -2.20 6.59
CA CYS A 20 -7.04 -3.01 7.00
C CYS A 20 -7.52 -4.40 7.46
N VAL A 21 -6.95 -5.47 6.91
CA VAL A 21 -7.27 -6.85 7.30
C VAL A 21 -6.89 -7.13 8.76
N ALA A 22 -5.76 -6.59 9.23
CA ALA A 22 -5.21 -6.90 10.54
C ALA A 22 -6.03 -6.34 11.71
N CYS A 23 -6.61 -5.14 11.55
CA CYS A 23 -7.33 -4.46 12.65
C CYS A 23 -8.74 -3.96 12.29
N GLY A 24 -9.17 -4.09 11.03
CA GLY A 24 -10.47 -3.62 10.57
C GLY A 24 -10.58 -2.10 10.40
N HIS A 25 -9.48 -1.34 10.55
CA HIS A 25 -9.51 0.11 10.38
C HIS A 25 -9.92 0.51 8.97
N ARG A 26 -10.84 1.47 8.86
CA ARG A 26 -11.34 2.05 7.60
C ARG A 26 -10.35 3.08 7.09
N LEU A 27 -9.81 2.86 5.89
CA LEU A 27 -8.73 3.65 5.31
C LEU A 27 -9.28 4.77 4.42
N ALA A 28 -10.06 4.41 3.40
CA ALA A 28 -10.54 5.33 2.38
C ALA A 28 -11.78 4.75 1.66
N PRO A 29 -12.56 5.58 0.94
CA PRO A 29 -13.58 5.07 0.04
C PRO A 29 -12.99 4.10 -0.99
N ALA A 30 -13.67 3.00 -1.25
CA ALA A 30 -13.17 1.94 -2.13
C ALA A 30 -13.07 2.35 -3.62
N ARG A 31 -13.75 3.44 -4.00
CA ARG A 31 -13.67 4.05 -5.34
C ARG A 31 -12.50 5.03 -5.48
N ALA A 32 -11.73 5.24 -4.42
CA ALA A 32 -10.52 6.05 -4.41
C ALA A 32 -9.30 5.17 -4.10
N ASN A 33 -8.12 5.76 -4.26
CA ASN A 33 -6.88 5.11 -3.89
C ASN A 33 -6.80 4.91 -2.37
N TYR A 34 -6.68 3.66 -1.92
CA TYR A 34 -6.56 3.31 -0.50
C TYR A 34 -5.39 4.01 0.19
N LYS A 35 -4.32 4.32 -0.56
CA LYS A 35 -3.11 5.00 -0.08
C LYS A 35 -3.39 6.38 0.50
N THR A 36 -4.49 7.02 0.12
CA THR A 36 -4.91 8.33 0.67
C THR A 36 -5.30 8.26 2.15
N GLY A 37 -5.63 7.07 2.67
CA GLY A 37 -5.93 6.82 4.07
C GLY A 37 -4.76 6.27 4.89
N CYS A 38 -3.59 6.11 4.28
CA CYS A 38 -2.42 5.52 4.92
C CYS A 38 -1.54 6.58 5.58
N LEU A 39 -0.77 6.17 6.59
CA LEU A 39 0.47 6.88 6.93
C LEU A 39 1.52 6.51 5.89
N VAL A 40 2.32 7.48 5.45
CA VAL A 40 3.33 7.29 4.42
C VAL A 40 4.68 7.69 4.99
N ALA A 41 5.69 6.83 4.81
CA ALA A 41 7.07 7.15 5.17
C ALA A 41 8.03 6.76 4.05
N GLU A 42 9.09 7.54 3.87
CA GLU A 42 10.28 7.09 3.17
C GLU A 42 11.11 6.25 4.14
N VAL A 43 11.39 4.99 3.77
CA VAL A 43 12.29 4.11 4.50
C VAL A 43 13.69 4.23 3.90
N PRO A 44 14.74 4.44 4.72
CA PRO A 44 16.10 4.50 4.20
C PRO A 44 16.47 3.22 3.46
N LEU A 45 16.87 3.35 2.18
CA LEU A 45 17.22 2.21 1.34
C LEU A 45 18.33 1.33 1.95
N ALA A 46 19.25 1.92 2.71
CA ALA A 46 20.33 1.19 3.38
C ALA A 46 19.85 0.25 4.49
N GLU A 47 18.66 0.49 5.07
CA GLU A 47 18.05 -0.39 6.08
C GLU A 47 17.46 -1.64 5.41
N ALA A 48 16.80 -1.47 4.26
CA ALA A 48 16.25 -2.58 3.48
C ALA A 48 17.33 -3.33 2.67
N HIS A 49 18.30 -2.59 2.13
CA HIS A 49 19.38 -3.07 1.27
C HIS A 49 20.73 -2.57 1.81
N PRO A 50 21.38 -3.31 2.71
CA PRO A 50 22.71 -2.94 3.20
C PRO A 50 23.73 -2.83 2.05
N PRO A 51 24.71 -1.93 2.12
CA PRO A 51 25.63 -1.67 1.00
C PRO A 51 26.58 -2.82 0.70
N LEU A 52 26.87 -3.69 1.69
CA LEU A 52 27.77 -4.85 1.65
C LEU A 52 29.24 -4.60 1.21
N VAL A 53 29.57 -3.41 0.73
CA VAL A 53 30.92 -2.96 0.35
C VAL A 53 31.19 -1.56 0.91
N GLN A 54 32.47 -1.24 1.16
CA GLN A 54 32.90 0.06 1.68
C GLN A 54 33.85 0.75 0.71
N GLY A 55 33.66 2.06 0.52
CA GLY A 55 34.57 2.89 -0.29
C GLY A 55 34.52 2.63 -1.81
N ALA A 56 33.53 1.89 -2.29
CA ALA A 56 33.32 1.63 -3.70
C ALA A 56 32.33 2.64 -4.31
N ALA A 57 32.50 2.97 -5.60
CA ALA A 57 31.57 3.84 -6.33
C ALA A 57 30.19 3.21 -6.55
N TYR A 58 30.08 1.88 -6.44
CA TYR A 58 28.84 1.12 -6.57
C TYR A 58 28.69 0.21 -5.36
N SER A 59 27.46 0.06 -4.89
CA SER A 59 27.13 -0.78 -3.74
C SER A 59 25.91 -1.66 -4.02
N PHE A 60 25.56 -2.52 -3.07
CA PHE A 60 24.33 -3.32 -3.12
C PHE A 60 23.09 -2.56 -2.59
N THR A 61 23.26 -1.28 -2.22
CA THR A 61 22.16 -0.35 -1.93
C THR A 61 21.84 0.46 -3.18
N PRO A 62 20.56 0.56 -3.59
CA PRO A 62 20.16 1.48 -4.66
C PRO A 62 20.54 2.92 -4.30
N ASP A 63 20.92 3.70 -5.30
CA ASP A 63 21.21 5.12 -5.06
C ASP A 63 19.91 5.82 -4.58
N PRO A 64 19.93 6.58 -3.47
CA PRO A 64 19.00 7.71 -3.29
C PRO A 64 19.07 8.60 -4.55
N ASP A 65 18.41 9.73 -4.73
CA ASP A 65 18.49 10.53 -5.98
C ASP A 65 17.89 9.85 -7.25
N PHE A 66 17.98 8.53 -7.40
CA PHE A 66 17.33 7.71 -8.43
C PHE A 66 16.17 6.89 -7.88
N CYS A 67 16.23 6.49 -6.61
CA CYS A 67 15.23 5.61 -6.02
C CYS A 67 14.95 5.98 -4.55
N ARG A 68 13.68 5.85 -4.15
CA ARG A 68 13.18 6.02 -2.78
C ARG A 68 12.28 4.83 -2.48
N LEU A 69 12.42 4.24 -1.30
CA LEU A 69 11.48 3.25 -0.80
C LEU A 69 10.40 3.96 0.01
N VAL A 70 9.16 3.91 -0.44
CA VAL A 70 8.01 4.50 0.22
C VAL A 70 7.13 3.39 0.76
N GLU A 71 6.83 3.41 2.05
CA GLU A 71 5.93 2.43 2.69
C GLU A 71 4.62 3.09 3.13
N PHE A 72 3.54 2.34 2.99
CA PHE A 72 2.18 2.74 3.35
C PHE A 72 1.70 1.90 4.53
N TYR A 73 1.38 2.55 5.64
CA TYR A 73 0.97 1.87 6.86
C TYR A 73 -0.48 2.15 7.21
N CYS A 74 -1.14 1.15 7.81
CA CYS A 74 -2.41 1.38 8.49
C CYS A 74 -2.21 2.37 9.65
N PRO A 75 -2.97 3.47 9.73
CA PRO A 75 -2.80 4.48 10.79
C PRO A 75 -3.18 3.96 12.19
N SER A 76 -3.93 2.86 12.27
CA SER A 76 -4.37 2.31 13.57
C SER A 76 -3.44 1.25 14.15
N CYS A 77 -2.81 0.42 13.32
CA CYS A 77 -2.03 -0.73 13.80
C CYS A 77 -0.61 -0.80 13.22
N ALA A 78 -0.22 0.18 12.39
CA ALA A 78 1.09 0.26 11.74
C ALA A 78 1.46 -0.93 10.85
N THR A 79 0.51 -1.81 10.50
CA THR A 79 0.75 -2.86 9.50
C THR A 79 1.11 -2.22 8.17
N VAL A 80 2.19 -2.69 7.54
CA VAL A 80 2.56 -2.33 6.17
C VAL A 80 1.49 -2.87 5.22
N LEU A 81 0.79 -1.96 4.56
CA LEU A 81 -0.24 -2.26 3.57
C LEU A 81 0.36 -2.43 2.19
N GLU A 82 1.37 -1.61 1.85
CA GLU A 82 2.08 -1.64 0.57
C GLU A 82 3.46 -0.97 0.69
N ASN A 83 4.36 -1.24 -0.26
CA ASN A 83 5.57 -0.44 -0.49
C ASN A 83 5.82 -0.18 -1.98
N GLU A 84 6.51 0.91 -2.29
CA GLU A 84 6.86 1.30 -3.66
C GLU A 84 8.31 1.78 -3.74
N TYR A 85 9.01 1.39 -4.81
CA TYR A 85 10.31 1.94 -5.18
C TYR A 85 10.11 2.96 -6.29
N LEU A 86 10.27 4.24 -5.99
CA LEU A 86 9.97 5.35 -6.91
C LEU A 86 11.14 6.33 -7.03
N PRO A 87 11.36 6.94 -8.21
CA PRO A 87 12.25 8.09 -8.32
C PRO A 87 11.78 9.28 -7.47
N PRO A 88 12.70 10.13 -6.96
CA PRO A 88 12.31 11.32 -6.22
C PRO A 88 11.37 12.22 -7.02
N GLY A 89 10.22 12.57 -6.42
CA GLY A 89 9.20 13.42 -7.04
C GLY A 89 8.26 12.70 -8.01
N HIS A 90 8.44 11.40 -8.24
CA HIS A 90 7.47 10.60 -8.98
C HIS A 90 6.13 10.55 -8.21
N PRO A 91 4.96 10.64 -8.88
CA PRO A 91 3.67 10.49 -8.23
C PRO A 91 3.49 9.08 -7.64
N LEU A 92 2.83 8.98 -6.49
CA LEU A 92 2.48 7.69 -5.91
C LEU A 92 1.49 6.95 -6.83
N THR A 93 1.69 5.65 -7.01
CA THR A 93 0.91 4.91 -8.02
C THR A 93 -0.51 4.63 -7.51
N HIS A 94 -1.51 4.86 -8.38
CA HIS A 94 -2.85 4.28 -8.20
C HIS A 94 -2.87 2.89 -8.84
N ASP A 95 -2.65 1.89 -8.01
CA ASP A 95 -2.38 0.50 -8.38
C ASP A 95 -3.64 -0.37 -8.44
N ILE A 96 -4.68 -0.03 -7.68
CA ILE A 96 -5.91 -0.82 -7.57
C ILE A 96 -7.14 0.02 -7.87
N GLU A 97 -7.79 -0.27 -9.00
CA GLU A 97 -9.12 0.24 -9.37
C GLU A 97 -10.05 -0.93 -9.64
N LEU A 98 -11.00 -1.18 -8.73
CA LEU A 98 -11.93 -2.30 -8.82
C LEU A 98 -13.29 -1.88 -9.38
N ASP A 99 -13.89 -2.75 -10.19
CA ASP A 99 -15.32 -2.66 -10.51
C ASP A 99 -16.14 -3.15 -9.29
N ILE A 100 -16.47 -2.19 -8.42
CA ILE A 100 -17.20 -2.46 -7.17
C ILE A 100 -18.62 -2.95 -7.45
N ASP A 101 -19.25 -2.45 -8.51
CA ASP A 101 -20.62 -2.82 -8.83
C ASP A 101 -20.69 -4.28 -9.30
N ALA A 102 -19.71 -4.74 -10.09
CA ALA A 102 -19.55 -6.15 -10.44
C ALA A 102 -19.25 -7.03 -9.20
N LEU A 103 -18.40 -6.56 -8.28
CA LEU A 103 -18.12 -7.28 -7.02
C LEU A 103 -19.38 -7.43 -6.16
N LYS A 104 -20.18 -6.37 -6.05
CA LYS A 104 -21.47 -6.40 -5.34
C LYS A 104 -22.48 -7.30 -6.04
N ALA A 105 -22.54 -7.33 -7.37
CA ALA A 105 -23.41 -8.24 -8.10
C ALA A 105 -23.02 -9.71 -7.86
N LYS A 106 -21.72 -10.02 -7.85
CA LYS A 106 -21.20 -11.38 -7.64
C LYS A 106 -21.37 -11.88 -6.20
N HIS A 107 -21.24 -10.99 -5.22
CA HIS A 107 -21.16 -11.39 -3.80
C HIS A 107 -22.26 -10.85 -2.89
N GLY A 108 -23.06 -9.87 -3.35
CA GLY A 108 -24.17 -9.26 -2.61
C GLY A 108 -25.49 -10.02 -2.68
N GLY A 109 -25.50 -11.20 -3.31
CA GLY A 109 -26.69 -12.05 -3.48
C GLY A 109 -26.95 -13.08 -2.38
N ALA A 110 -26.25 -13.04 -1.25
CA ALA A 110 -26.50 -13.95 -0.12
C ALA A 110 -26.78 -13.14 1.16
N ALA A 111 -28.06 -12.83 1.36
CA ALA A 111 -28.64 -12.57 2.67
C ALA A 111 -29.37 -13.85 3.13
#